data_AF-A0A947UTR3-F1
#
_entry.id   AF-A0A947UTR3-F1
#
_cell.length_a   1.000
_cell.length_b   1.000
_cell.length_c   1.000
_cell.angle_alpha   90.00
_cell.angle_beta   90.00
_cell.angle_gamma   90.00
#
_symmetry.space_group_name_H-M   'P 1'
#
loop_
_entity.id
_entity.type
_entity.pdbx_description
1 polymer ?
#
loop_
_entity_poly.entity_id
_entity_poly.type
_entity_poly.pdbx_seq_one_letter_code
_entity_poly.pdbx_strand_id
1 'polypeptide(L)'
;MKPYIPELSEQRMVRRAPNRPIDFGMDRDYIFSCLQDIEHHFGLQGFTGLTPEQIPARALIRQFIVWWRTLEPANASQQTTYARLPGTIRLIDTISSWWAEQGGKMQGD
;
A
#
# COMPACT_ATOMS: atom_id res chain seq x y z
N MET A 1 -13.05 -2.81 -13.15
CA MET A 1 -12.96 -2.29 -11.76
C MET A 1 -14.36 -2.03 -11.27
N LYS A 2 -14.75 -2.62 -10.13
CA LYS A 2 -16.07 -2.39 -9.54
C LYS A 2 -16.15 -1.08 -8.75
N PRO A 3 -17.35 -0.47 -8.58
CA PRO A 3 -17.53 0.70 -7.72
C PRO A 3 -17.10 0.41 -6.29
N TYR A 4 -16.46 1.39 -5.64
CA TYR A 4 -15.92 1.24 -4.29
C TYR A 4 -16.16 2.50 -3.45
N ILE A 5 -16.71 2.28 -2.24
CA ILE A 5 -16.87 3.28 -1.18
C ILE A 5 -15.92 2.88 -0.04
N PRO A 6 -14.98 3.75 0.38
CA PRO A 6 -14.02 3.40 1.42
C PRO A 6 -14.63 3.14 2.79
N GLU A 7 -14.22 2.06 3.44
CA GLU A 7 -14.58 1.77 4.82
C GLU A 7 -13.82 2.67 5.81
N LEU A 8 -14.41 2.93 6.98
CA LEU A 8 -13.77 3.77 8.02
C LEU A 8 -12.42 3.22 8.49
N SER A 9 -12.26 1.90 8.54
CA SER A 9 -11.00 1.23 8.86
C SER A 9 -9.90 1.63 7.87
N GLU A 10 -10.20 1.54 6.57
CA GLU A 10 -9.29 1.88 5.47
C GLU A 10 -8.91 3.36 5.48
N GLN A 11 -9.89 4.23 5.71
CA GLN A 11 -9.65 5.67 5.84
C GLN A 11 -8.70 5.98 7.01
N ARG A 12 -8.84 5.26 8.14
CA ARG A 12 -7.94 5.41 9.30
C ARG A 12 -6.52 4.94 8.99
N MET A 13 -6.37 3.82 8.27
CA MET A 13 -5.05 3.31 7.85
C MET A 13 -4.34 4.31 6.94
N VAL A 14 -5.04 4.83 5.92
CA VAL A 14 -4.51 5.85 5.01
C VAL A 14 -4.14 7.14 5.75
N ARG A 15 -4.97 7.59 6.70
CA ARG A 15 -4.70 8.81 7.47
C ARG A 15 -3.46 8.66 8.35
N ARG A 16 -3.24 7.47 8.92
CA ARG A 16 -2.08 7.18 9.79
C ARG A 16 -0.78 7.13 8.99
N ALA A 17 -0.83 6.66 7.75
CA ALA A 17 0.35 6.57 6.89
C ALA A 17 0.99 7.96 6.64
N PRO A 18 2.34 8.05 6.77
CA PRO A 18 3.08 9.28 6.47
C PRO A 18 2.87 9.76 5.04
N ASN A 19 2.72 11.09 4.86
CA ASN A 19 2.62 11.72 3.55
C ASN A 19 4.01 12.02 2.93
N ARG A 20 4.92 11.09 3.11
CA ARG A 20 6.29 11.11 2.58
C ARG A 20 6.76 9.68 2.36
N PRO A 21 7.81 9.46 1.56
CA PRO A 21 8.49 8.19 1.55
C PRO A 21 9.01 7.83 2.94
N ILE A 22 8.98 6.55 3.26
CA ILE A 22 9.52 6.00 4.51
C ILE A 22 10.36 4.78 4.18
N ASP A 23 11.26 4.46 5.10
CA ASP A 23 11.95 3.19 5.06
C ASP A 23 11.01 2.08 5.56
N PHE A 24 10.82 1.05 4.72
CA PHE A 24 10.07 -0.16 5.05
C PHE A 24 10.96 -1.26 5.65
N GLY A 25 12.26 -1.04 5.77
CA GLY A 25 13.20 -1.98 6.36
C GLY A 25 13.21 -3.32 5.62
N MET A 26 13.13 -4.42 6.37
CA MET A 26 13.17 -5.78 5.83
C MET A 26 11.95 -6.13 4.94
N ASP A 27 10.82 -5.42 5.10
CA ASP A 27 9.60 -5.68 4.33
C ASP A 27 9.59 -4.98 2.96
N ARG A 28 10.60 -4.13 2.67
CA ARG A 28 10.70 -3.33 1.45
C ARG A 28 10.49 -4.15 0.18
N ASP A 29 11.28 -5.21 0.00
CA ASP A 29 11.28 -6.00 -1.23
C ASP A 29 9.96 -6.74 -1.42
N TYR A 30 9.34 -7.19 -0.32
CA TYR A 30 8.03 -7.82 -0.37
C TYR A 30 6.93 -6.83 -0.79
N ILE A 31 6.95 -5.62 -0.25
CA ILE A 31 5.98 -4.56 -0.58
C ILE A 31 6.13 -4.11 -2.03
N PHE A 32 7.36 -3.87 -2.49
CA PHE A 32 7.61 -3.39 -3.84
C PHE A 32 7.45 -4.47 -4.91
N SER A 33 7.78 -5.73 -4.64
CA SER A 33 7.41 -6.82 -5.54
C SER A 33 5.89 -6.96 -5.65
N CYS A 34 5.13 -6.77 -4.57
CA CYS A 34 3.66 -6.77 -4.64
C CYS A 34 3.12 -5.65 -5.55
N LEU A 35 3.72 -4.45 -5.51
CA LEU A 35 3.37 -3.36 -6.42
C LEU A 35 3.64 -3.76 -7.88
N GLN A 36 4.86 -4.19 -8.17
CA GLN A 36 5.30 -4.56 -9.52
C GLN A 36 4.46 -5.72 -10.10
N ASP A 37 4.17 -6.74 -9.28
CA ASP A 37 3.40 -7.89 -9.73
C ASP A 37 1.94 -7.51 -10.04
N ILE A 38 1.33 -6.62 -9.25
CA ILE A 38 -0.02 -6.12 -9.54
C ILE A 38 -0.01 -5.32 -10.85
N GLU A 39 0.94 -4.42 -11.01
CA GLU A 39 1.09 -3.61 -12.22
C GLU A 39 1.27 -4.51 -13.46
N HIS A 40 2.14 -5.50 -13.37
CA HIS A 40 2.42 -6.44 -14.46
C HIS A 40 1.20 -7.32 -14.79
N HIS A 41 0.63 -8.02 -13.80
CA HIS A 41 -0.42 -9.02 -14.05
C HIS A 41 -1.79 -8.42 -14.37
N PHE A 42 -2.07 -7.20 -13.92
CA PHE A 42 -3.32 -6.50 -14.23
C PHE A 42 -3.17 -5.45 -15.33
N GLY A 43 -1.96 -5.22 -15.87
CA GLY A 43 -1.70 -4.21 -16.89
C GLY A 43 -1.98 -2.80 -16.38
N LEU A 44 -1.60 -2.51 -15.13
CA LEU A 44 -1.86 -1.25 -14.45
C LEU A 44 -0.56 -0.47 -14.28
N GLN A 45 -0.70 0.84 -14.07
CA GLN A 45 0.38 1.68 -13.59
C GLN A 45 -0.14 2.50 -12.41
N GLY A 46 0.35 2.19 -11.21
CA GLY A 46 -0.07 2.85 -9.97
C GLY A 46 0.57 4.23 -9.80
N PHE A 47 1.82 4.39 -10.23
CA PHE A 47 2.60 5.61 -10.02
C PHE A 47 3.46 5.95 -11.25
N THR A 48 3.02 6.92 -12.05
CA THR A 48 3.75 7.35 -13.23
C THR A 48 4.93 8.25 -12.85
N GLY A 49 6.13 7.92 -13.34
CA GLY A 49 7.33 8.75 -13.19
C GLY A 49 7.97 8.73 -11.80
N LEU A 50 7.52 7.84 -10.91
CA LEU A 50 8.11 7.65 -9.58
C LEU A 50 8.74 6.25 -9.48
N THR A 51 9.94 6.16 -8.91
CA THR A 51 10.47 4.87 -8.48
C THR A 51 9.76 4.44 -7.18
N PRO A 52 9.71 3.13 -6.85
CA PRO A 52 9.03 2.65 -5.66
C PRO A 52 9.44 3.36 -4.35
N GLU A 53 10.71 3.71 -4.22
CA GLU A 53 11.30 4.40 -3.06
C GLU A 53 10.85 5.86 -2.93
N GLN A 54 10.33 6.46 -4.00
CA GLN A 54 9.84 7.84 -4.03
C GLN A 54 8.35 7.92 -3.72
N ILE A 55 7.66 6.78 -3.64
CA ILE A 55 6.21 6.76 -3.39
C ILE A 55 5.94 7.07 -1.91
N PRO A 56 5.10 8.07 -1.60
CA PRO A 56 4.68 8.30 -0.23
C PRO A 56 3.92 7.10 0.34
N ALA A 57 4.21 6.70 1.58
CA ALA A 57 3.56 5.55 2.22
C ALA A 57 2.02 5.65 2.20
N ARG A 58 1.50 6.87 2.41
CA ARG A 58 0.07 7.18 2.31
C ARG A 58 -0.52 6.93 0.93
N ALA A 59 0.22 7.29 -0.12
CA ALA A 59 -0.22 7.08 -1.49
C ALA A 59 -0.20 5.59 -1.83
N LEU A 60 0.86 4.88 -1.43
CA LEU A 60 1.02 3.45 -1.65
C LEU A 60 -0.11 2.63 -1.00
N ILE A 61 -0.36 2.80 0.29
CA ILE A 61 -1.41 2.04 0.99
C ILE A 61 -2.80 2.35 0.43
N ARG A 62 -3.07 3.61 0.06
CA ARG A 62 -4.32 4.00 -0.59
C ARG A 62 -4.50 3.25 -1.90
N GLN A 63 -3.46 3.20 -2.74
CA GLN A 63 -3.53 2.54 -4.04
C GLN A 63 -3.76 1.04 -3.89
N PHE A 64 -3.08 0.39 -2.94
CA PHE A 64 -3.30 -1.03 -2.64
C PHE A 64 -4.70 -1.32 -2.14
N ILE A 65 -5.28 -0.47 -1.28
CA ILE A 65 -6.67 -0.60 -0.84
C ILE A 65 -7.64 -0.48 -2.02
N VAL A 66 -7.44 0.52 -2.90
CA VAL A 66 -8.26 0.67 -4.10
C VAL A 66 -8.18 -0.58 -4.97
N TRP A 67 -6.98 -1.09 -5.23
CA TRP A 67 -6.81 -2.32 -6.01
C TRP A 67 -7.45 -3.53 -5.34
N TRP A 68 -7.29 -3.69 -4.04
CA TRP A 68 -7.91 -4.77 -3.28
C TRP A 68 -9.44 -4.72 -3.39
N ARG A 69 -10.02 -3.52 -3.40
CA ARG A 69 -11.47 -3.36 -3.44
C ARG A 69 -12.06 -3.34 -4.83
N THR A 70 -11.28 -3.09 -5.87
CA THR A 70 -11.81 -2.84 -7.23
C THR A 70 -11.36 -3.86 -8.27
N LEU A 71 -10.24 -4.55 -8.07
CA LEU A 71 -9.74 -5.55 -9.02
C LEU A 71 -10.55 -6.85 -8.96
N GLU A 72 -10.70 -7.46 -10.12
CA GLU A 72 -11.42 -8.71 -10.33
C GLU A 72 -10.48 -9.66 -11.07
N PRO A 73 -9.82 -10.60 -10.36
CA PRO A 73 -8.91 -11.56 -10.99
C PRO A 73 -9.64 -12.43 -12.02
N ALA A 74 -9.11 -12.50 -13.23
CA ALA A 74 -9.67 -13.30 -14.33
C ALA A 74 -8.91 -14.63 -14.56
N ASN A 75 -7.74 -14.80 -13.95
CA ASN A 75 -6.92 -16.00 -14.08
C ASN A 75 -6.13 -16.31 -12.80
N ALA A 76 -5.51 -17.49 -12.74
CA ALA A 76 -4.79 -17.98 -11.56
C ALA A 76 -3.60 -17.07 -11.15
N SER A 77 -2.88 -16.50 -12.12
CA SER A 77 -1.77 -15.59 -11.84
C SER A 77 -2.28 -14.30 -11.17
N GLN A 78 -3.33 -13.69 -11.73
CA GLN A 78 -3.98 -12.53 -11.13
C GLN A 78 -4.55 -12.84 -9.74
N GLN A 79 -5.13 -14.02 -9.55
CA GLN A 79 -5.68 -14.44 -8.25
C GLN A 79 -4.57 -14.54 -7.19
N THR A 80 -3.42 -15.10 -7.56
CA THR A 80 -2.26 -15.27 -6.67
C THR A 80 -1.71 -13.92 -6.25
N THR A 81 -1.54 -13.00 -7.19
CA THR A 81 -1.05 -11.65 -6.89
C THR A 81 -2.06 -10.85 -6.08
N TYR A 82 -3.34 -10.89 -6.45
CA TYR A 82 -4.43 -10.23 -5.73
C TYR A 82 -4.51 -10.69 -4.26
N ALA A 83 -4.31 -11.99 -4.00
CA ALA A 83 -4.33 -12.55 -2.65
C ALA A 83 -3.26 -11.97 -1.70
N ARG A 84 -2.20 -11.36 -2.24
CA ARG A 84 -1.15 -10.70 -1.43
C ARG A 84 -1.59 -9.34 -0.89
N LEU A 85 -2.50 -8.65 -1.56
CA LEU A 85 -2.88 -7.27 -1.23
C LEU A 85 -3.28 -7.06 0.23
N PRO A 86 -4.14 -7.88 0.86
CA PRO A 86 -4.51 -7.69 2.26
C PRO A 86 -3.31 -7.75 3.22
N GLY A 87 -2.39 -8.69 2.97
CA GLY A 87 -1.16 -8.84 3.76
C GLY A 87 -0.25 -7.64 3.62
N THR A 88 -0.02 -7.20 2.38
CA THR A 88 0.83 -6.02 2.10
C THR A 88 0.23 -4.74 2.68
N ILE A 89 -1.09 -4.54 2.59
CA ILE A 89 -1.80 -3.41 3.22
C ILE A 89 -1.59 -3.41 4.74
N ARG A 90 -1.70 -4.58 5.38
CA ARG A 90 -1.49 -4.74 6.83
C ARG A 90 -0.05 -4.41 7.24
N LEU A 91 0.93 -4.84 6.46
CA LEU A 91 2.35 -4.53 6.69
C LEU A 91 2.60 -3.02 6.63
N ILE A 92 2.13 -2.35 5.56
CA ILE A 92 2.31 -0.91 5.42
C ILE A 92 1.63 -0.15 6.57
N ASP A 93 0.43 -0.56 6.99
CA ASP A 93 -0.28 0.07 8.12
C ASP A 93 0.48 -0.11 9.44
N THR A 94 1.07 -1.30 9.65
CA THR A 94 1.84 -1.61 10.87
C THR A 94 3.10 -0.74 10.94
N ILE A 95 3.88 -0.70 9.85
CA ILE A 95 5.08 0.15 9.75
C ILE A 95 4.71 1.64 9.89
N SER A 96 3.62 2.06 9.25
CA SER A 96 3.10 3.43 9.36
C SER A 96 2.72 3.81 10.79
N SER A 97 2.15 2.87 11.55
CA SER A 97 1.78 3.08 12.95
C SER A 97 3.01 3.33 13.81
N TRP A 98 4.06 2.53 13.62
CA TRP A 98 5.35 2.72 14.30
C TRP A 98 5.98 4.09 13.98
N TRP A 99 5.95 4.52 12.71
CA TRP A 99 6.44 5.85 12.33
C TRP A 99 5.64 6.99 12.97
N ALA A 100 4.32 6.83 13.10
CA ALA A 100 3.47 7.81 13.77
C ALA A 100 3.80 7.91 15.27
N GLU A 101 4.09 6.78 15.92
CA GLU A 101 4.52 6.74 17.33
C GLU A 101 5.88 7.42 17.53
N GLN A 102 6.84 7.18 16.64
CA GLN A 102 8.15 7.85 16.70
C GLN A 102 8.06 9.36 16.47
N GLY A 103 7.27 9.78 15.48
CA GLY A 103 7.04 11.20 15.20
C GLY A 103 6.37 11.93 16.37
N GLY A 104 5.49 11.25 17.12
CA GLY A 104 4.89 11.78 18.34
C GLY A 104 5.88 11.92 19.50
N LYS A 105 6.86 11.00 19.62
CA LYS A 105 7.91 11.09 20.65
C LYS A 105 8.89 12.24 20.41
N MET A 106 9.21 12.56 19.15
CA MET A 106 10.11 13.67 18.81
C MET A 106 9.50 15.06 18.95
N GLN A 107 8.19 15.16 19.15
CA GLN A 107 7.45 16.44 19.20
C GLN A 107 7.02 16.80 20.64
N GLY A 108 7.39 15.97 21.62
CA GLY A 108 7.07 16.11 23.04
C GLY A 108 8.28 16.34 23.96
N ASP A 109 9.46 16.61 23.40
CA ASP A 109 10.65 17.17 24.08
C ASP A 109 10.86 18.62 23.64
#